data_AF-A0A0A6RNT3-F1
#
_entry.id   AF-A0A0A6RNT3-F1
#
_cell.length_a   1.000
_cell.length_b   1.000
_cell.length_c   1.000
_cell.angle_alpha   90.00
_cell.angle_beta   90.00
_cell.angle_gamma   90.00
#
_symmetry.space_group_name_H-M   'P 1'
#
loop_
_entity.id
_entity.type
_entity.pdbx_description
1 polymer ?
#
loop_
_entity_poly.entity_id
_entity_poly.type
_entity_poly.pdbx_seq_one_letter_code
_entity_poly.pdbx_strand_id
1 'polypeptide(L)'
;MGLFALIVSSITVAVISAMDQFGQWQNHKEITASILQGDETAIKTLEGSAPEIQKQILDDEEVKNALVRFYIQQTENPLSVISETYDDAIEGEILNGELVYRTLMAHYYEQIDVEVEGDNFKQAFLMLDTLKNAYPHSKEWTDKEQDLQNKKQQRLALLIQKYTECLEQTLAPLLERTHCMVEARQKIERVGIEHRLPTDSNLPIMYADEIKQALGEKNYEHAETLLLDWQNLLPESSEQRELLQKRLALHQQRQNIIADLTDYDNQKVMKRLTQLIIAPDLENEVLQIPEVQKNLLKYHLKKALVLMTETEIEPLTKVRLKTLLAQAPRQAQSRPWYATQNVAELLQECQAHFQAKRLTSGQEGTALDCYRAVLKKEPGNRDALKGLQAIEKRYKAWAETALQENKPDKVKVFIANLKKVNPNSQSLAPLRQALEGTQVQQEAKLSPPPPPAASPTCEDCNCSTLLRQLSVGLKPLTAEENDFFQNQCR
;
A
#
# COMPACT_ATOMS: atom_id res chain seq x y z
N MET A 1 -96.09 -45.29 -28.29
CA MET A 1 -94.64 -45.43 -28.50
C MET A 1 -93.84 -44.13 -28.37
N GLY A 2 -94.43 -43.01 -27.91
CA GLY A 2 -93.71 -41.73 -27.77
C GLY A 2 -93.11 -41.40 -26.39
N LEU A 3 -93.51 -42.09 -25.32
CA LEU A 3 -93.06 -41.78 -23.95
C LEU A 3 -91.81 -42.57 -23.49
N PHE A 4 -91.52 -43.73 -24.10
CA PHE A 4 -90.35 -44.56 -23.75
C PHE A 4 -89.05 -44.06 -24.38
N ALA A 5 -89.12 -43.33 -25.50
CA ALA A 5 -87.94 -42.78 -26.17
C ALA A 5 -87.31 -41.59 -25.42
N LEU A 6 -88.10 -40.83 -24.66
CA LEU A 6 -87.61 -39.67 -23.89
C LEU A 6 -86.94 -40.06 -22.56
N ILE A 7 -87.33 -41.18 -21.94
CA ILE A 7 -86.71 -41.66 -20.69
C ILE A 7 -85.38 -42.36 -20.96
N VAL A 8 -85.25 -43.07 -22.08
CA VAL A 8 -83.97 -43.71 -22.45
C VAL A 8 -82.94 -42.66 -22.92
N SER A 9 -83.38 -41.58 -23.56
CA SER A 9 -82.50 -40.48 -24.01
C SER A 9 -81.95 -39.62 -22.86
N SER A 10 -82.68 -39.46 -21.75
CA SER A 10 -82.19 -38.72 -20.56
C SER A 10 -81.20 -39.56 -19.75
N ILE A 11 -81.37 -40.89 -19.72
CA ILE A 11 -80.43 -41.81 -19.06
C ILE A 11 -79.11 -41.88 -19.82
N THR A 12 -79.10 -41.87 -21.16
CA THR A 12 -77.85 -41.89 -21.95
C THR A 12 -77.05 -40.58 -21.82
N VAL A 13 -77.71 -39.43 -21.73
CA VAL A 13 -77.02 -38.15 -21.48
C VAL A 13 -76.46 -38.09 -20.06
N ALA A 14 -77.22 -38.56 -19.06
CA ALA A 14 -76.74 -38.64 -17.68
C ALA A 14 -75.55 -39.59 -17.50
N VAL A 15 -75.50 -40.70 -18.23
CA VAL A 15 -74.37 -41.67 -18.18
C VAL A 15 -73.13 -41.13 -18.88
N ILE A 16 -73.26 -40.40 -20.00
CA ILE A 16 -72.12 -39.78 -20.68
C ILE A 16 -71.54 -38.64 -19.83
N SER A 17 -72.39 -37.79 -19.23
CA SER A 17 -71.94 -36.75 -18.29
C SER A 17 -71.30 -37.34 -17.04
N ALA A 18 -71.82 -38.46 -16.51
CA ALA A 18 -71.22 -39.15 -15.38
C ALA A 18 -69.86 -39.80 -15.72
N MET A 19 -69.66 -40.29 -16.95
CA MET A 19 -68.38 -40.86 -17.39
C MET A 19 -67.31 -39.79 -17.62
N ASP A 20 -67.66 -38.64 -18.19
CA ASP A 20 -66.74 -37.51 -18.38
C ASP A 20 -66.34 -36.90 -17.02
N GLN A 21 -67.31 -36.74 -16.12
CA GLN A 21 -67.08 -36.29 -14.74
C GLN A 21 -66.25 -37.30 -13.91
N PHE A 22 -66.39 -38.61 -14.16
CA PHE A 22 -65.60 -39.66 -13.50
C PHE A 22 -64.15 -39.72 -14.03
N GLY A 23 -63.94 -39.51 -15.33
CA GLY A 23 -62.61 -39.42 -15.94
C GLY A 23 -61.82 -38.21 -15.44
N GLN A 24 -62.47 -37.05 -15.35
CA GLN A 24 -61.89 -35.86 -14.72
C GLN A 24 -61.54 -36.09 -13.24
N TRP A 25 -62.39 -36.80 -12.50
CA TRP A 25 -62.15 -37.11 -11.08
C TRP A 25 -60.97 -38.07 -10.84
N GLN A 26 -60.78 -39.09 -11.68
CA GLN A 26 -59.58 -39.95 -11.58
C GLN A 26 -58.30 -39.17 -11.90
N ASN A 27 -58.35 -38.29 -12.91
CA ASN A 27 -57.23 -37.44 -13.27
C ASN A 27 -56.87 -36.47 -12.12
N HIS A 28 -57.87 -35.89 -11.44
CA HIS A 28 -57.64 -35.01 -10.29
C HIS A 28 -56.92 -35.73 -9.15
N LYS A 29 -57.34 -36.96 -8.80
CA LYS A 29 -56.69 -37.73 -7.73
C LYS A 29 -55.24 -38.09 -8.06
N GLU A 30 -54.95 -38.40 -9.32
CA GLU A 30 -53.60 -38.69 -9.79
C GLU A 30 -52.71 -37.44 -9.74
N ILE A 31 -53.24 -36.28 -10.16
CA ILE A 31 -52.55 -34.99 -10.08
C ILE A 31 -52.28 -34.60 -8.63
N THR A 32 -53.29 -34.69 -7.74
CA THR A 32 -53.13 -34.44 -6.30
C THR A 32 -52.02 -35.31 -5.69
N ALA A 33 -52.05 -36.63 -5.94
CA ALA A 33 -51.03 -37.54 -5.41
C ALA A 33 -49.62 -37.22 -5.94
N SER A 34 -49.52 -36.77 -7.19
CA SER A 34 -48.24 -36.40 -7.82
C SER A 34 -47.71 -35.06 -7.29
N ILE A 35 -48.58 -34.07 -7.04
CA ILE A 35 -48.20 -32.79 -6.40
C ILE A 35 -47.68 -33.05 -4.98
N LEU A 36 -48.33 -33.94 -4.21
CA LEU A 36 -47.88 -34.32 -2.87
C LEU A 36 -46.48 -34.96 -2.88
N GLN A 37 -46.06 -35.53 -4.01
CA GLN A 37 -44.71 -36.10 -4.22
C GLN A 37 -43.71 -35.07 -4.76
N GLY A 38 -44.12 -33.83 -5.01
CA GLY A 38 -43.29 -32.77 -5.58
C GLY A 38 -43.03 -32.93 -7.09
N ASP A 39 -43.91 -33.62 -7.82
CA ASP A 39 -43.78 -33.77 -9.28
C ASP A 39 -44.01 -32.42 -10.00
N GLU A 40 -42.95 -31.89 -10.61
CA GLU A 40 -42.97 -30.63 -11.36
C GLU A 40 -43.95 -30.65 -12.54
N THR A 41 -44.13 -31.79 -13.19
CA THR A 41 -45.07 -31.93 -14.33
C THR A 41 -46.51 -31.81 -13.84
N ALA A 42 -46.82 -32.39 -12.68
CA ALA A 42 -48.13 -32.28 -12.07
C ALA A 42 -48.44 -30.84 -11.63
N ILE A 43 -47.44 -30.13 -11.10
CA ILE A 43 -47.55 -28.71 -10.72
C ILE A 43 -47.77 -27.83 -11.97
N LYS A 44 -47.01 -28.00 -13.05
CA LYS A 44 -47.25 -27.28 -14.31
C LYS A 44 -48.61 -27.58 -14.93
N THR A 45 -49.08 -28.81 -14.76
CA THR A 45 -50.43 -29.20 -15.20
C THR A 45 -51.50 -28.46 -14.40
N LEU A 46 -51.30 -28.30 -13.08
CA LEU A 46 -52.16 -27.47 -12.23
C LEU A 46 -52.12 -25.99 -12.66
N GLU A 47 -50.92 -25.42 -12.84
CA GLU A 47 -50.72 -24.03 -13.28
C GLU A 47 -51.43 -23.73 -14.61
N GLY A 48 -51.39 -24.66 -15.57
CA GLY A 48 -52.07 -24.52 -16.87
C GLY A 48 -53.56 -24.87 -16.88
N SER A 49 -54.14 -25.32 -15.76
CA SER A 49 -55.55 -25.73 -15.67
C SER A 49 -56.49 -24.53 -15.51
N ALA A 50 -57.78 -24.74 -15.83
CA ALA A 50 -58.81 -23.72 -15.59
C ALA A 50 -58.97 -23.39 -14.08
N PRO A 51 -59.32 -22.15 -13.69
CA PRO A 51 -59.42 -21.76 -12.29
C PRO A 51 -60.34 -22.64 -11.43
N GLU A 52 -61.42 -23.18 -12.02
CA GLU A 52 -62.34 -24.08 -11.32
C GLU A 52 -61.67 -25.42 -10.94
N ILE A 53 -60.82 -25.93 -11.84
CA ILE A 53 -60.04 -27.16 -11.61
C ILE A 53 -58.95 -26.88 -10.58
N GLN A 54 -58.28 -25.73 -10.68
CA GLN A 54 -57.27 -25.30 -9.69
C GLN A 54 -57.88 -25.25 -8.29
N LYS A 55 -59.04 -24.60 -8.11
CA LYS A 55 -59.75 -24.56 -6.82
C LYS A 55 -60.11 -25.95 -6.30
N GLN A 56 -60.57 -26.84 -7.17
CA GLN A 56 -60.94 -28.20 -6.76
C GLN A 56 -59.73 -29.01 -6.27
N ILE A 57 -58.58 -28.89 -6.94
CA ILE A 57 -57.35 -29.57 -6.54
C ILE A 57 -56.76 -28.95 -5.26
N LEU A 58 -56.82 -27.62 -5.15
CA LEU A 58 -56.33 -26.86 -4.01
C LEU A 58 -57.27 -26.92 -2.79
N ASP A 59 -58.43 -27.58 -2.84
CA ASP A 59 -59.30 -27.79 -1.66
C ASP A 59 -58.59 -28.61 -0.57
N ASP A 60 -57.61 -29.44 -0.96
CA ASP A 60 -56.77 -30.22 -0.04
C ASP A 60 -55.60 -29.37 0.50
N GLU A 61 -55.62 -29.15 1.81
CA GLU A 61 -54.62 -28.37 2.54
C GLU A 61 -53.18 -28.92 2.40
N GLU A 62 -53.01 -30.24 2.30
CA GLU A 62 -51.68 -30.85 2.10
C GLU A 62 -51.16 -30.58 0.69
N VAL A 63 -52.05 -30.46 -0.30
CA VAL A 63 -51.68 -30.10 -1.68
C VAL A 63 -51.20 -28.65 -1.74
N LYS A 64 -51.92 -27.72 -1.10
CA LYS A 64 -51.48 -26.32 -0.99
C LYS A 64 -50.09 -26.22 -0.37
N ASN A 65 -49.87 -26.94 0.73
CA ASN A 65 -48.60 -26.98 1.44
C ASN A 65 -47.48 -27.61 0.60
N ALA A 66 -47.75 -28.70 -0.12
CA ALA A 66 -46.78 -29.34 -1.02
C ALA A 66 -46.36 -28.41 -2.17
N LEU A 67 -47.32 -27.69 -2.76
CA LEU A 67 -47.07 -26.68 -3.78
C LEU A 67 -46.14 -25.56 -3.27
N VAL A 68 -46.40 -25.05 -2.07
CA VAL A 68 -45.57 -24.02 -1.43
C VAL A 68 -44.17 -24.53 -1.13
N ARG A 69 -44.03 -25.76 -0.63
CA ARG A 69 -42.72 -26.41 -0.42
C ARG A 69 -41.94 -26.55 -1.72
N PHE A 70 -42.63 -26.88 -2.82
CA PHE A 70 -41.99 -26.93 -4.12
C PHE A 70 -41.40 -25.56 -4.50
N TYR A 71 -42.16 -24.46 -4.39
CA TYR A 71 -41.62 -23.13 -4.72
C TYR A 71 -40.49 -22.68 -3.79
N ILE A 72 -40.57 -22.99 -2.49
CA ILE A 72 -39.48 -22.72 -1.53
C ILE A 72 -38.17 -23.39 -1.97
N GLN A 73 -38.23 -24.57 -2.58
CA GLN A 73 -37.02 -25.28 -3.05
C GLN A 73 -36.42 -24.67 -4.32
N GLN A 74 -37.21 -23.91 -5.08
CA GLN A 74 -36.80 -23.38 -6.39
C GLN A 74 -36.34 -21.92 -6.33
N THR A 75 -36.79 -21.15 -5.34
CA THR A 75 -36.54 -19.71 -5.28
C THR A 75 -36.43 -19.19 -3.84
N GLU A 76 -35.68 -18.10 -3.67
CA GLU A 76 -35.58 -17.35 -2.41
C GLU A 76 -36.86 -16.54 -2.09
N ASN A 77 -37.72 -16.29 -3.09
CA ASN A 77 -38.96 -15.54 -2.92
C ASN A 77 -40.17 -16.32 -3.48
N PRO A 78 -40.63 -17.37 -2.78
CA PRO A 78 -41.74 -18.21 -3.24
C PRO A 78 -43.06 -17.44 -3.39
N LEU A 79 -43.29 -16.41 -2.55
CA LEU A 79 -44.52 -15.60 -2.62
C LEU A 79 -44.62 -14.80 -3.92
N SER A 80 -43.51 -14.23 -4.41
CA SER A 80 -43.49 -13.52 -5.70
C SER A 80 -43.89 -14.46 -6.83
N VAL A 81 -43.31 -15.67 -6.86
CA VAL A 81 -43.59 -16.66 -7.90
C VAL A 81 -45.06 -17.10 -7.86
N ILE A 82 -45.63 -17.32 -6.66
CA ILE A 82 -47.05 -17.66 -6.52
C ILE A 82 -47.93 -16.53 -7.08
N SER A 83 -47.65 -15.27 -6.72
CA SER A 83 -48.41 -14.10 -7.18
C SER A 83 -48.28 -13.84 -8.70
N GLU A 84 -47.16 -14.25 -9.30
CA GLU A 84 -46.95 -14.14 -10.76
C GLU A 84 -47.60 -15.30 -11.53
N THR A 85 -47.76 -16.46 -10.90
CA THR A 85 -48.23 -17.70 -11.52
C THR A 85 -49.75 -17.84 -11.45
N TYR A 86 -50.36 -17.43 -10.34
CA TYR A 86 -51.78 -17.59 -10.06
C TYR A 86 -52.49 -16.24 -10.01
N ASP A 87 -53.78 -16.21 -10.34
CA ASP A 87 -54.59 -15.01 -10.13
C ASP A 87 -54.87 -14.76 -8.64
N ASP A 88 -55.26 -13.53 -8.29
CA ASP A 88 -55.51 -13.11 -6.91
C ASP A 88 -56.46 -14.04 -6.13
N ALA A 89 -57.42 -14.67 -6.82
CA ALA A 89 -58.38 -15.55 -6.18
C ALA A 89 -57.76 -16.90 -5.81
N ILE A 90 -56.96 -17.47 -6.72
CA ILE A 90 -56.25 -18.74 -6.48
C ILE A 90 -55.08 -18.54 -5.51
N GLU A 91 -54.34 -17.44 -5.64
CA GLU A 91 -53.32 -17.04 -4.68
C GLU A 91 -53.91 -16.97 -3.26
N GLY A 92 -55.05 -16.29 -3.10
CA GLY A 92 -55.75 -16.23 -1.82
C GLY A 92 -56.13 -17.61 -1.26
N GLU A 93 -56.59 -18.53 -2.10
CA GLU A 93 -56.92 -19.90 -1.69
C GLU A 93 -55.69 -20.68 -1.21
N ILE A 94 -54.54 -20.52 -1.87
CA ILE A 94 -53.26 -21.12 -1.49
C ILE A 94 -52.81 -20.56 -0.13
N LEU A 95 -52.78 -19.22 -0.01
CA LEU A 95 -52.20 -18.55 1.16
C LEU A 95 -53.06 -18.63 2.42
N ASN A 96 -54.37 -18.87 2.29
CA ASN A 96 -55.29 -19.00 3.43
C ASN A 96 -55.13 -20.32 4.21
N GLY A 97 -54.28 -21.24 3.75
CA GLY A 97 -54.02 -22.51 4.44
C GLY A 97 -53.20 -22.36 5.74
N GLU A 98 -53.62 -23.04 6.81
CA GLU A 98 -52.87 -23.06 8.09
C GLU A 98 -51.50 -23.76 7.93
N LEU A 99 -51.43 -24.86 7.17
CA LEU A 99 -50.16 -25.56 6.93
C LEU A 99 -49.23 -24.71 6.06
N VAL A 100 -49.79 -24.03 5.05
CA VAL A 100 -49.06 -23.09 4.20
C VAL A 100 -48.46 -21.96 5.02
N TYR A 101 -49.27 -21.31 5.86
CA TYR A 101 -48.80 -20.25 6.76
C TYR A 101 -47.64 -20.73 7.64
N ARG A 102 -47.77 -21.88 8.30
CA ARG A 102 -46.71 -22.43 9.16
C ARG A 102 -45.43 -22.76 8.40
N THR A 103 -45.55 -23.31 7.19
CA THR A 103 -44.40 -23.66 6.34
C THR A 103 -43.65 -22.42 5.85
N LEU A 104 -44.37 -21.41 5.33
CA LEU A 104 -43.78 -20.13 4.94
C LEU A 104 -43.15 -19.46 6.15
N MET A 105 -43.81 -19.52 7.31
CA MET A 105 -43.28 -18.94 8.54
C MET A 105 -41.95 -19.56 8.94
N ALA A 106 -41.84 -20.88 8.98
CA ALA A 106 -40.59 -21.55 9.29
C ALA A 106 -39.47 -21.16 8.31
N HIS A 107 -39.77 -21.16 7.00
CA HIS A 107 -38.80 -20.83 5.96
C HIS A 107 -38.27 -19.40 6.09
N TYR A 108 -39.15 -18.40 6.15
CA TYR A 108 -38.74 -17.01 6.22
C TYR A 108 -38.11 -16.64 7.56
N TYR A 109 -38.51 -17.26 8.68
CA TYR A 109 -37.82 -17.05 9.96
C TYR A 109 -36.36 -17.48 9.87
N GLU A 110 -36.09 -18.65 9.28
CA GLU A 110 -34.74 -19.15 9.08
C GLU A 110 -33.92 -18.21 8.18
N GLN A 111 -34.48 -17.78 7.05
CA GLN A 111 -33.81 -16.84 6.14
C GLN A 111 -33.55 -15.47 6.79
N ILE A 112 -34.53 -14.93 7.51
CA ILE A 112 -34.36 -13.67 8.25
C ILE A 112 -33.25 -13.79 9.28
N ASP A 113 -33.19 -14.89 10.04
CA ASP A 113 -32.17 -15.08 11.05
C ASP A 113 -30.76 -15.20 10.42
N VAL A 114 -30.64 -15.88 9.28
CA VAL A 114 -29.38 -15.92 8.48
C VAL A 114 -28.96 -14.51 8.01
N GLU A 115 -29.89 -13.72 7.49
CA GLU A 115 -29.60 -12.35 7.05
C GLU A 115 -29.18 -11.45 8.23
N VAL A 116 -29.83 -11.62 9.39
CA VAL A 116 -29.48 -10.90 10.62
C VAL A 116 -28.08 -11.26 11.12
N GLU A 117 -27.71 -12.53 11.11
CA GLU A 117 -26.34 -12.98 11.45
C GLU A 117 -25.30 -12.41 10.48
N GLY A 118 -25.68 -12.21 9.23
CA GLY A 118 -24.89 -11.57 8.18
C GLY A 118 -24.82 -10.03 8.23
N ASP A 119 -25.43 -9.37 9.24
CA ASP A 119 -25.61 -7.92 9.32
C ASP A 119 -26.47 -7.30 8.18
N ASN A 120 -27.23 -8.12 7.44
CA ASN A 120 -28.05 -7.73 6.29
C ASN A 120 -29.49 -7.39 6.69
N PHE A 121 -29.65 -6.48 7.66
CA PHE A 121 -30.96 -6.11 8.19
C PHE A 121 -31.93 -5.58 7.11
N LYS A 122 -31.42 -4.89 6.08
CA LYS A 122 -32.24 -4.42 4.96
C LYS A 122 -32.97 -5.58 4.26
N GLN A 123 -32.28 -6.69 4.02
CA GLN A 123 -32.86 -7.86 3.36
C GLN A 123 -33.84 -8.58 4.30
N ALA A 124 -33.48 -8.70 5.58
CA ALA A 124 -34.37 -9.24 6.61
C ALA A 124 -35.70 -8.48 6.70
N PHE A 125 -35.68 -7.14 6.68
CA PHE A 125 -36.90 -6.33 6.65
C PHE A 125 -37.70 -6.51 5.36
N LEU A 126 -37.04 -6.61 4.19
CA LEU A 126 -37.72 -6.83 2.92
C LEU A 126 -38.48 -8.18 2.90
N MET A 127 -37.85 -9.23 3.41
CA MET A 127 -38.48 -10.55 3.56
C MET A 127 -39.69 -10.49 4.50
N LEU A 128 -39.55 -9.80 5.64
CA LEU A 128 -40.62 -9.63 6.61
C LEU A 128 -41.78 -8.80 6.05
N ASP A 129 -41.50 -7.73 5.30
CA ASP A 129 -42.52 -6.91 4.65
C ASP A 129 -43.30 -7.71 3.60
N THR A 130 -42.62 -8.58 2.84
CA THR A 130 -43.26 -9.49 1.88
C THR A 130 -44.29 -10.38 2.57
N LEU A 131 -43.95 -10.94 3.74
CA LEU A 131 -44.86 -11.75 4.54
C LEU A 131 -45.99 -10.95 5.18
N LYS A 132 -45.71 -9.75 5.69
CA LYS A 132 -46.73 -8.87 6.24
C LYS A 132 -47.77 -8.47 5.19
N ASN A 133 -47.35 -8.30 3.94
CA ASN A 133 -48.28 -8.02 2.85
C ASN A 133 -49.19 -9.22 2.56
N ALA A 134 -48.65 -10.45 2.59
CA ALA A 134 -49.44 -11.68 2.46
C ALA A 134 -50.35 -11.95 3.67
N TYR A 135 -49.91 -11.58 4.88
CA TYR A 135 -50.58 -11.87 6.16
C TYR A 135 -50.68 -10.63 7.07
N PRO A 136 -51.46 -9.59 6.69
CA PRO A 136 -51.45 -8.28 7.34
C PRO A 136 -52.00 -8.28 8.77
N HIS A 137 -52.71 -9.32 9.18
CA HIS A 137 -53.33 -9.42 10.50
C HIS A 137 -52.62 -10.37 11.46
N SER A 138 -51.50 -10.98 11.07
CA SER A 138 -50.76 -11.85 11.98
C SER A 138 -49.97 -11.03 12.99
N LYS A 139 -50.23 -11.34 14.27
CA LYS A 139 -49.54 -10.73 15.39
C LYS A 139 -48.08 -11.16 15.44
N GLU A 140 -47.80 -12.41 15.09
CA GLU A 140 -46.48 -13.02 15.06
C GLU A 140 -45.50 -12.19 14.21
N TRP A 141 -45.95 -11.69 13.05
CA TRP A 141 -45.12 -10.85 12.18
C TRP A 141 -44.82 -9.47 12.76
N THR A 142 -45.82 -8.90 13.45
CA THR A 142 -45.64 -7.62 14.15
C THR A 142 -44.65 -7.78 15.31
N ASP A 143 -44.73 -8.88 16.05
CA ASP A 143 -43.81 -9.20 17.13
C ASP A 143 -42.38 -9.45 16.59
N LYS A 144 -42.23 -10.18 15.47
CA LYS A 144 -40.94 -10.40 14.80
C LYS A 144 -40.32 -9.12 14.24
N GLU A 145 -41.13 -8.19 13.74
CA GLU A 145 -40.66 -6.87 13.29
C GLU A 145 -40.06 -6.09 14.45
N GLN A 146 -40.73 -6.05 15.60
CA GLN A 146 -40.22 -5.39 16.78
C GLN A 146 -38.93 -6.05 17.30
N ASP A 147 -38.85 -7.39 17.30
CA ASP A 147 -37.61 -8.12 17.61
C ASP A 147 -36.47 -7.74 16.66
N LEU A 148 -36.76 -7.70 15.35
CA LEU A 148 -35.79 -7.34 14.32
C LEU A 148 -35.28 -5.89 14.48
N GLN A 149 -36.17 -4.94 14.79
CA GLN A 149 -35.79 -3.56 15.10
C GLN A 149 -34.91 -3.49 16.36
N ASN A 150 -35.26 -4.22 17.41
CA ASN A 150 -34.47 -4.26 18.64
C ASN A 150 -33.07 -4.86 18.39
N LYS A 151 -32.98 -5.96 17.63
CA LYS A 151 -31.71 -6.58 17.23
C LYS A 151 -30.85 -5.64 16.39
N LYS A 152 -31.46 -4.92 15.43
CA LYS A 152 -30.78 -3.91 14.63
C LYS A 152 -30.18 -2.81 15.52
N GLN A 153 -30.96 -2.26 16.45
CA GLN A 153 -30.51 -1.23 17.37
C GLN A 153 -29.37 -1.71 18.29
N GLN A 154 -29.48 -2.92 18.83
CA GLN A 154 -28.42 -3.53 19.64
C GLN A 154 -27.14 -3.73 18.83
N ARG A 155 -27.27 -4.21 17.59
CA ARG A 155 -26.12 -4.42 16.71
C ARG A 155 -25.45 -3.09 16.33
N LEU A 156 -26.24 -2.06 16.01
CA LEU A 156 -25.72 -0.71 15.78
C LEU A 156 -24.99 -0.17 17.00
N ALA A 157 -25.55 -0.31 18.20
CA ALA A 157 -24.91 0.16 19.43
C ALA A 157 -23.53 -0.50 19.65
N LEU A 158 -23.44 -1.82 19.46
CA LEU A 158 -22.18 -2.57 19.56
C LEU A 158 -21.15 -2.08 18.53
N LEU A 159 -21.55 -1.90 17.27
CA LEU A 159 -20.65 -1.47 16.21
C LEU A 159 -20.19 -0.02 16.40
N ILE A 160 -21.08 0.87 16.86
CA ILE A 160 -20.75 2.25 17.22
C ILE A 160 -19.78 2.27 18.40
N GLN A 161 -19.96 1.41 19.40
CA GLN A 161 -19.01 1.26 20.49
C GLN A 161 -17.63 0.83 19.96
N LYS A 162 -17.57 -0.21 19.13
CA LYS A 162 -16.31 -0.65 18.51
C LYS A 162 -15.64 0.48 17.72
N TYR A 163 -16.43 1.25 16.95
CA TYR A 163 -15.92 2.41 16.22
C TYR A 163 -15.32 3.46 17.16
N THR A 164 -16.00 3.78 18.27
CA THR A 164 -15.50 4.72 19.29
C THR A 164 -14.24 4.19 19.98
N GLU A 165 -14.17 2.89 20.28
CA GLU A 165 -12.96 2.26 20.82
C GLU A 165 -11.77 2.39 19.84
N CYS A 166 -11.99 2.18 18.53
CA CYS A 166 -10.96 2.44 17.52
C CYS A 166 -10.51 3.91 17.52
N LEU A 167 -11.46 4.84 17.67
CA LEU A 167 -11.20 6.28 17.71
C LEU A 167 -10.37 6.67 18.94
N GLU A 168 -10.64 6.09 20.11
CA GLU A 168 -10.00 6.42 21.38
C GLU A 168 -8.61 5.77 21.59
N GLN A 169 -8.20 4.84 20.73
CA GLN A 169 -6.88 4.19 20.77
C GLN A 169 -5.71 5.13 20.40
N THR A 170 -5.45 6.13 21.24
CA THR A 170 -4.42 7.16 21.02
C THR A 170 -2.98 6.64 20.91
N LEU A 171 -2.72 5.42 21.38
CA LEU A 171 -1.38 4.80 21.35
C LEU A 171 -1.09 4.01 20.07
N ALA A 172 -2.10 3.73 19.23
CA ALA A 172 -1.92 2.99 17.98
C ALA A 172 -1.54 3.94 16.82
N PRO A 173 -0.72 3.49 15.85
CA PRO A 173 -0.46 4.22 14.62
C PRO A 173 -1.77 4.62 13.91
N LEU A 174 -1.76 5.78 13.23
CA LEU A 174 -2.96 6.33 12.60
C LEU A 174 -3.61 5.32 11.63
N LEU A 175 -2.82 4.64 10.79
CA LEU A 175 -3.32 3.62 9.87
C LEU A 175 -4.04 2.45 10.57
N GLU A 176 -3.51 1.97 11.68
CA GLU A 176 -4.13 0.84 12.41
C GLU A 176 -5.48 1.25 13.00
N ARG A 177 -5.54 2.45 13.59
CA ARG A 177 -6.80 3.05 14.08
C ARG A 177 -7.79 3.21 12.94
N THR A 178 -7.33 3.72 11.80
CA THR A 178 -8.16 3.93 10.63
C THR A 178 -8.74 2.65 10.08
N HIS A 179 -7.94 1.61 9.93
CA HIS A 179 -8.42 0.33 9.43
C HIS A 179 -9.58 -0.20 10.30
N CYS A 180 -9.39 -0.13 11.63
CA CYS A 180 -10.42 -0.48 12.61
C CYS A 180 -11.69 0.37 12.44
N MET A 181 -11.56 1.70 12.28
CA MET A 181 -12.69 2.61 12.09
C MET A 181 -13.42 2.40 10.76
N VAL A 182 -12.70 2.21 9.66
CA VAL A 182 -13.27 1.97 8.32
C VAL A 182 -14.02 0.65 8.30
N GLU A 183 -13.45 -0.42 8.86
CA GLU A 183 -14.11 -1.72 8.98
C GLU A 183 -15.41 -1.61 9.81
N ALA A 184 -15.35 -0.94 10.96
CA ALA A 184 -16.53 -0.73 11.80
C ALA A 184 -17.60 0.10 11.07
N ARG A 185 -17.20 1.19 10.40
CA ARG A 185 -18.10 2.05 9.62
C ARG A 185 -18.80 1.28 8.50
N GLN A 186 -18.07 0.46 7.73
CA GLN A 186 -18.67 -0.36 6.67
C GLN A 186 -19.73 -1.31 7.21
N LYS A 187 -19.49 -1.91 8.39
CA LYS A 187 -20.50 -2.78 9.05
C LYS A 187 -21.72 -1.97 9.50
N ILE A 188 -21.52 -0.79 10.07
CA ILE A 188 -22.62 0.11 10.47
C ILE A 188 -23.45 0.53 9.23
N GLU A 189 -22.79 0.82 8.11
CA GLU A 189 -23.45 1.15 6.84
C GLU A 189 -24.30 -0.02 6.30
N ARG A 190 -23.82 -1.27 6.41
CA ARG A 190 -24.60 -2.45 6.02
C ARG A 190 -25.85 -2.65 6.89
N VAL A 191 -25.72 -2.48 8.21
CA VAL A 191 -26.85 -2.58 9.15
C VAL A 191 -27.86 -1.45 8.93
N GLY A 192 -27.36 -0.27 8.53
CA GLY A 192 -28.16 0.92 8.20
C GLY A 192 -28.02 2.00 9.25
N ILE A 193 -27.42 3.13 8.85
CA ILE A 193 -27.13 4.26 9.73
C ILE A 193 -28.41 5.08 9.99
N GLU A 194 -28.84 5.17 11.24
CA GLU A 194 -29.94 6.06 11.65
C GLU A 194 -29.42 7.46 12.05
N HIS A 195 -28.16 7.56 12.48
CA HIS A 195 -27.55 8.79 13.02
C HIS A 195 -26.11 8.99 12.55
N ARG A 196 -25.64 10.24 12.47
CA ARG A 196 -24.23 10.51 12.13
C ARG A 196 -23.31 9.84 13.15
N LEU A 197 -22.29 9.12 12.66
CA LEU A 197 -21.27 8.52 13.51
C LEU A 197 -20.49 9.62 14.27
N PRO A 198 -20.02 9.33 15.50
CA PRO A 198 -19.09 10.19 16.18
C PRO A 198 -17.87 10.44 15.29
N THR A 199 -17.46 11.70 15.15
CA THR A 199 -16.23 12.05 14.44
C THR A 199 -15.34 12.85 15.38
N ASP A 200 -14.08 12.44 15.51
CA ASP A 200 -13.08 13.27 16.18
C ASP A 200 -12.74 14.46 15.28
N SER A 201 -12.95 15.68 15.79
CA SER A 201 -12.63 16.91 15.07
C SER A 201 -11.15 17.05 14.73
N ASN A 202 -10.27 16.35 15.44
CA ASN A 202 -8.83 16.34 15.19
C ASN A 202 -8.41 15.36 14.08
N LEU A 203 -9.29 14.44 13.68
CA LEU A 203 -8.96 13.40 12.71
C LEU A 203 -8.48 13.96 11.36
N PRO A 204 -9.12 14.98 10.76
CA PRO A 204 -8.59 15.66 9.57
C PRO A 204 -7.17 16.20 9.73
N ILE A 205 -6.86 16.74 10.92
CA ILE A 205 -5.55 17.33 11.22
C ILE A 205 -4.50 16.23 11.30
N MET A 206 -4.81 15.12 11.99
CA MET A 206 -3.92 13.96 12.10
C MET A 206 -3.54 13.39 10.73
N TYR A 207 -4.54 13.15 9.87
CA TYR A 207 -4.27 12.69 8.50
C TYR A 207 -3.43 13.69 7.72
N ALA A 208 -3.77 14.97 7.79
CA ALA A 208 -3.04 15.98 7.05
C ALA A 208 -1.56 16.04 7.47
N ASP A 209 -1.25 15.89 8.75
CA ASP A 209 0.12 15.93 9.24
C ASP A 209 0.90 14.66 8.89
N GLU A 210 0.30 13.47 9.02
CA GLU A 210 0.91 12.21 8.59
C GLU A 210 1.18 12.18 7.08
N ILE A 211 0.23 12.66 6.26
CA ILE A 211 0.41 12.75 4.81
C ILE A 211 1.53 13.73 4.46
N LYS A 212 1.60 14.90 5.11
CA LYS A 212 2.71 15.84 4.88
C LYS A 212 4.06 15.22 5.24
N GLN A 213 4.12 14.45 6.32
CA GLN A 213 5.32 13.73 6.72
C GLN A 213 5.71 12.68 5.67
N ALA A 214 4.77 11.84 5.25
CA ALA A 214 4.98 10.82 4.21
C ALA A 214 5.48 11.44 2.89
N LEU A 215 4.91 12.58 2.47
CA LEU A 215 5.37 13.31 1.29
C LEU A 215 6.82 13.82 1.45
N GLY A 216 7.17 14.36 2.62
CA GLY A 216 8.53 14.81 2.93
C GLY A 216 9.56 13.69 2.97
N GLU A 217 9.16 12.51 3.45
CA GLU A 217 9.97 11.28 3.45
C GLU A 217 10.00 10.58 2.08
N LYS A 218 9.25 11.09 1.10
CA LYS A 218 9.10 10.53 -0.25
C LYS A 218 8.43 9.15 -0.27
N ASN A 219 7.64 8.84 0.75
CA ASN A 219 6.83 7.64 0.83
C ASN A 219 5.44 7.88 0.22
N TYR A 220 5.38 7.90 -1.11
CA TYR A 220 4.16 8.28 -1.85
C TYR A 220 3.03 7.24 -1.75
N GLU A 221 3.38 5.95 -1.67
CA GLU A 221 2.42 4.86 -1.49
C GLU A 221 1.68 4.98 -0.14
N HIS A 222 2.42 5.32 0.92
CA HIS A 222 1.85 5.56 2.23
C HIS A 222 0.94 6.80 2.25
N ALA A 223 1.37 7.89 1.61
CA ALA A 223 0.55 9.11 1.47
C ALA A 223 -0.75 8.85 0.69
N GLU A 224 -0.70 8.04 -0.37
CA GLU A 224 -1.87 7.62 -1.14
C GLU A 224 -2.84 6.78 -0.31
N THR A 225 -2.30 5.80 0.43
CA THR A 225 -3.08 4.95 1.34
C THR A 225 -3.82 5.81 2.36
N LEU A 226 -3.11 6.73 3.04
CA LEU A 226 -3.70 7.65 4.02
C LEU A 226 -4.78 8.57 3.42
N LEU A 227 -4.62 9.03 2.18
CA LEU A 227 -5.63 9.85 1.51
C LEU A 227 -6.91 9.05 1.21
N LEU A 228 -6.76 7.82 0.72
CA LEU A 228 -7.89 6.92 0.45
C LEU A 228 -8.63 6.58 1.74
N ASP A 229 -7.88 6.27 2.78
CA ASP A 229 -8.35 5.99 4.13
C ASP A 229 -9.13 7.18 4.73
N TRP A 230 -8.58 8.40 4.62
CA TRP A 230 -9.27 9.61 5.01
C TRP A 230 -10.56 9.82 4.20
N GLN A 231 -10.55 9.56 2.90
CA GLN A 231 -11.74 9.66 2.05
C GLN A 231 -12.83 8.65 2.44
N ASN A 232 -12.46 7.41 2.70
CA ASN A 232 -13.39 6.36 3.13
C ASN A 232 -14.01 6.67 4.49
N LEU A 233 -13.20 7.23 5.40
CA LEU A 233 -13.65 7.52 6.75
C LEU A 233 -14.45 8.83 6.85
N LEU A 234 -14.11 9.85 6.06
CA LEU A 234 -14.78 11.15 6.03
C LEU A 234 -15.10 11.52 4.59
N PRO A 235 -16.20 11.03 4.00
CA PRO A 235 -16.47 11.20 2.57
C PRO A 235 -16.61 12.66 2.12
N GLU A 236 -17.10 13.53 3.01
CA GLU A 236 -17.25 14.96 2.73
C GLU A 236 -15.92 15.58 2.28
N SER A 237 -15.94 16.35 1.18
CA SER A 237 -14.76 17.01 0.63
C SER A 237 -14.22 18.05 1.60
N SER A 238 -12.89 18.10 1.76
CA SER A 238 -12.22 19.17 2.48
C SER A 238 -11.15 19.81 1.59
N GLU A 239 -11.05 21.14 1.65
CA GLU A 239 -10.05 21.90 0.90
C GLU A 239 -8.62 21.40 1.18
N GLN A 240 -8.36 21.03 2.44
CA GLN A 240 -7.07 20.50 2.87
C GLN A 240 -6.75 19.14 2.22
N ARG A 241 -7.73 18.21 2.16
CA ARG A 241 -7.52 16.90 1.52
C ARG A 241 -7.30 17.07 0.02
N GLU A 242 -8.08 17.92 -0.64
CA GLU A 242 -7.91 18.22 -2.06
C GLU A 242 -6.52 18.81 -2.36
N LEU A 243 -6.03 19.70 -1.51
CA LEU A 243 -4.69 20.27 -1.63
C LEU A 243 -3.61 19.20 -1.53
N LEU A 244 -3.72 18.29 -0.56
CA LEU A 244 -2.76 17.20 -0.37
C LEU A 244 -2.81 16.19 -1.52
N GLN A 245 -4.00 15.89 -2.05
CA GLN A 245 -4.15 15.06 -3.23
C GLN A 245 -3.48 15.68 -4.47
N LYS A 246 -3.66 16.99 -4.68
CA LYS A 246 -2.96 17.72 -5.76
C LYS A 246 -1.45 17.71 -5.55
N ARG A 247 -0.98 17.88 -4.31
CA ARG A 247 0.46 17.82 -3.99
C ARG A 247 1.05 16.45 -4.28
N LEU A 248 0.41 15.35 -3.84
CA LEU A 248 0.82 13.98 -4.16
C LEU A 248 0.91 13.76 -5.68
N ALA A 249 -0.10 14.20 -6.43
CA ALA A 249 -0.09 14.10 -7.89
C ALA A 249 1.09 14.84 -8.53
N LEU A 250 1.51 15.98 -7.99
CA LEU A 250 2.71 16.68 -8.47
C LEU A 250 3.99 15.88 -8.17
N HIS A 251 4.12 15.26 -6.99
CA HIS A 251 5.26 14.40 -6.67
C HIS A 251 5.34 13.19 -7.63
N GLN A 252 4.21 12.56 -7.95
CA GLN A 252 4.15 11.49 -8.95
C GLN A 252 4.55 11.99 -10.35
N GLN A 253 4.27 13.25 -10.68
CA GLN A 253 4.65 13.89 -11.94
C GLN A 253 6.06 14.50 -11.95
N ARG A 254 6.88 14.28 -10.93
CA ARG A 254 8.21 14.93 -10.77
C ARG A 254 9.04 14.93 -12.05
N GLN A 255 9.17 13.79 -12.73
CA GLN A 255 9.98 13.70 -13.95
C GLN A 255 9.42 14.52 -15.11
N ASN A 256 8.09 14.53 -15.27
CA ASN A 256 7.42 15.35 -16.28
C ASN A 256 7.57 16.84 -15.99
N ILE A 257 7.51 17.23 -14.71
CA ILE A 257 7.74 18.60 -14.26
C ILE A 257 9.18 19.04 -14.59
N ILE A 258 10.18 18.19 -14.29
CA ILE A 258 11.58 18.48 -14.63
C ILE A 258 11.74 18.63 -16.15
N ALA A 259 11.18 17.71 -16.94
CA ALA A 259 11.24 17.77 -18.39
C ALA A 259 10.64 19.09 -18.92
N ASP A 260 9.43 19.45 -18.47
CA ASP A 260 8.74 20.68 -18.86
C ASP A 260 9.51 21.95 -18.42
N LEU A 261 10.19 21.93 -17.27
CA LEU A 261 10.99 23.07 -16.79
C LEU A 261 12.35 23.18 -17.50
N THR A 262 12.82 22.10 -18.13
CA THR A 262 14.01 22.12 -19.00
C THR A 262 13.69 22.39 -20.48
N ASP A 263 12.41 22.36 -20.85
CA ASP A 263 11.91 22.67 -22.20
C ASP A 263 12.01 24.18 -22.52
N TYR A 264 12.05 24.54 -23.80
CA TYR A 264 12.05 25.92 -24.29
C TYR A 264 10.65 26.53 -24.40
N ASP A 265 9.60 25.77 -24.12
CA ASP A 265 8.22 26.25 -24.12
C ASP A 265 7.89 27.07 -22.86
N ASN A 266 7.85 28.39 -23.05
CA ASN A 266 7.53 29.37 -22.01
C ASN A 266 6.17 29.14 -21.32
N GLN A 267 5.16 28.60 -22.02
CA GLN A 267 3.85 28.36 -21.40
C GLN A 267 3.88 27.15 -20.47
N LYS A 268 4.59 26.08 -20.86
CA LYS A 268 4.79 24.91 -19.99
C LYS A 268 5.56 25.28 -18.74
N VAL A 269 6.66 26.04 -18.90
CA VAL A 269 7.47 26.52 -17.76
C VAL A 269 6.58 27.31 -16.79
N MET A 270 5.82 28.29 -17.28
CA MET A 270 4.94 29.08 -16.41
C MET A 270 3.88 28.22 -15.72
N LYS A 271 3.24 27.30 -16.45
CA LYS A 271 2.24 26.39 -15.89
C LYS A 271 2.82 25.56 -14.76
N ARG A 272 4.02 24.98 -14.93
CA ARG A 272 4.69 24.17 -13.90
C ARG A 272 5.12 24.99 -12.69
N LEU A 273 5.64 26.19 -12.89
CA LEU A 273 6.00 27.09 -11.79
C LEU A 273 4.76 27.43 -10.93
N THR A 274 3.61 27.73 -11.55
CA THR A 274 2.37 27.98 -10.81
C THR A 274 1.88 26.73 -10.06
N GLN A 275 2.02 25.54 -10.66
CA GLN A 275 1.68 24.29 -9.99
C GLN A 275 2.59 23.98 -8.81
N LEU A 276 3.88 24.32 -8.86
CA LEU A 276 4.83 24.01 -7.78
C LEU A 276 4.55 24.79 -6.49
N ILE A 277 3.82 25.92 -6.53
CA ILE A 277 3.45 26.72 -5.35
C ILE A 277 2.73 25.88 -4.29
N ILE A 278 1.92 24.90 -4.71
CA ILE A 278 1.16 24.03 -3.78
C ILE A 278 2.00 22.87 -3.22
N ALA A 279 3.26 22.71 -3.65
CA ALA A 279 4.17 21.64 -3.28
C ALA A 279 5.58 22.20 -2.96
N PRO A 280 5.76 22.98 -1.87
CA PRO A 280 6.99 23.74 -1.62
C PRO A 280 8.24 22.88 -1.42
N ASP A 281 8.07 21.65 -0.93
CA ASP A 281 9.14 20.64 -0.84
C ASP A 281 9.59 20.15 -2.21
N LEU A 282 8.64 19.82 -3.10
CA LEU A 282 8.93 19.45 -4.48
C LEU A 282 9.53 20.63 -5.27
N GLU A 283 9.01 21.83 -5.06
CA GLU A 283 9.53 23.07 -5.63
C GLU A 283 11.01 23.23 -5.27
N ASN A 284 11.34 23.16 -3.98
CA ASN A 284 12.71 23.25 -3.51
C ASN A 284 13.59 22.15 -4.12
N GLU A 285 13.11 20.92 -4.28
CA GLU A 285 13.90 19.85 -4.90
C GLU A 285 14.16 20.11 -6.38
N VAL A 286 13.12 20.45 -7.15
CA VAL A 286 13.19 20.62 -8.61
C VAL A 286 14.00 21.86 -8.97
N LEU A 287 13.85 22.96 -8.22
CA LEU A 287 14.59 24.21 -8.45
C LEU A 287 16.08 24.12 -8.10
N GLN A 288 16.54 23.05 -7.45
CA GLN A 288 17.98 22.82 -7.19
C GLN A 288 18.67 22.06 -8.32
N ILE A 289 17.93 21.57 -9.33
CA ILE A 289 18.50 20.86 -10.47
C ILE A 289 19.23 21.86 -11.39
N PRO A 290 20.54 21.67 -11.68
CA PRO A 290 21.33 22.64 -12.44
C PRO A 290 20.75 23.01 -13.82
N GLU A 291 20.23 22.03 -14.54
CA GLU A 291 19.61 22.19 -15.87
C GLU A 291 18.34 23.04 -15.79
N VAL A 292 17.50 22.79 -14.77
CA VAL A 292 16.30 23.57 -14.50
C VAL A 292 16.68 25.02 -14.17
N GLN A 293 17.66 25.24 -13.28
CA GLN A 293 18.14 26.58 -12.92
C GLN A 293 18.64 27.37 -14.14
N LYS A 294 19.45 26.72 -14.98
CA LYS A 294 19.97 27.33 -16.22
C LYS A 294 18.85 27.75 -17.16
N ASN A 295 17.83 26.90 -17.34
CA ASN A 295 16.72 27.23 -18.22
C ASN A 295 15.80 28.31 -17.64
N LEU A 296 15.52 28.26 -16.33
CA LEU A 296 14.73 29.29 -15.65
C LEU A 296 15.41 30.66 -15.72
N LEU A 297 16.74 30.73 -15.59
CA LEU A 297 17.48 31.98 -15.79
C LEU A 297 17.26 32.54 -17.20
N LYS A 298 17.34 31.68 -18.23
CA LYS A 298 17.07 32.06 -19.63
C LYS A 298 15.62 32.54 -19.82
N TYR A 299 14.67 31.83 -19.24
CA TYR A 299 13.24 32.16 -19.28
C TYR A 299 12.97 33.54 -18.67
N HIS A 300 13.43 33.78 -17.44
CA HIS A 300 13.22 35.06 -16.76
C HIS A 300 13.97 36.22 -17.43
N LEU A 301 15.17 36.00 -17.95
CA LEU A 301 15.91 37.00 -18.73
C LEU A 301 15.14 37.40 -20.00
N LYS A 302 14.58 36.43 -20.73
CA LYS A 302 13.74 36.69 -21.91
C LYS A 302 12.48 37.47 -21.55
N LYS A 303 11.80 37.12 -20.45
CA LYS A 303 10.63 37.86 -19.96
C LYS A 303 11.00 39.30 -19.59
N ALA A 304 12.12 39.51 -18.90
CA ALA A 304 12.61 40.85 -18.56
C ALA A 304 12.95 41.67 -19.82
N LEU A 305 13.56 41.06 -20.83
CA LEU A 305 13.86 41.71 -22.11
C LEU A 305 12.59 42.18 -22.84
N VAL A 306 11.54 41.36 -22.89
CA VAL A 306 10.24 41.74 -23.50
C VAL A 306 9.60 42.91 -22.76
N LEU A 307 9.64 42.90 -21.42
CA LEU A 307 9.12 43.99 -20.60
C LEU A 307 9.91 45.30 -20.74
N MET A 308 11.17 45.24 -21.19
CA MET A 308 11.99 46.42 -21.49
C MET A 308 11.76 46.98 -22.89
N THR A 309 11.06 46.25 -23.76
CA THR A 309 10.73 46.68 -25.14
C THR A 309 9.31 47.25 -25.30
N GLU A 310 8.46 47.19 -24.27
CA GLU A 310 7.12 47.79 -24.25
C GLU A 310 7.14 49.10 -23.44
N THR A 311 6.57 50.17 -24.00
CA THR A 311 6.85 51.57 -23.64
C THR A 311 6.14 52.14 -22.42
N GLU A 312 5.37 51.38 -21.65
CA GLU A 312 4.89 51.84 -20.33
C GLU A 312 5.08 50.78 -19.26
N ILE A 313 6.15 50.95 -18.49
CA ILE A 313 6.48 50.12 -17.34
C ILE A 313 5.66 50.62 -16.14
N GLU A 314 4.77 49.77 -15.63
CA GLU A 314 4.05 50.00 -14.38
C GLU A 314 5.03 50.41 -13.24
N PRO A 315 4.75 51.46 -12.45
CA PRO A 315 5.69 52.03 -11.48
C PRO A 315 6.26 51.01 -10.47
N LEU A 316 5.45 50.03 -10.05
CA LEU A 316 5.84 48.97 -9.13
C LEU A 316 6.87 48.01 -9.75
N THR A 317 6.73 47.75 -11.06
CA THR A 317 7.62 46.88 -11.83
C THR A 317 8.97 47.55 -12.07
N LYS A 318 9.01 48.87 -12.24
CA LYS A 318 10.25 49.66 -12.32
C LYS A 318 11.03 49.66 -10.99
N VAL A 319 10.32 49.72 -9.85
CA VAL A 319 10.93 49.59 -8.52
C VAL A 319 11.48 48.18 -8.34
N ARG A 320 10.70 47.13 -8.65
CA ARG A 320 11.16 45.73 -8.54
C ARG A 320 12.32 45.39 -9.47
N LEU A 321 12.35 45.90 -10.70
CA LEU A 321 13.48 45.74 -11.62
C LEU A 321 14.74 46.46 -11.12
N LYS A 322 14.61 47.67 -10.54
CA LYS A 322 15.74 48.35 -9.88
C LYS A 322 16.24 47.57 -8.65
N THR A 323 15.33 47.01 -7.86
CA THR A 323 15.66 46.19 -6.70
C THR A 323 16.33 44.88 -7.12
N LEU A 324 15.86 44.23 -8.19
CA LEU A 324 16.44 43.01 -8.76
C LEU A 324 17.78 43.28 -9.47
N LEU A 325 17.97 44.43 -10.13
CA LEU A 325 19.25 44.83 -10.73
C LEU A 325 20.28 45.25 -9.66
N ALA A 326 19.83 45.83 -8.55
CA ALA A 326 20.68 46.08 -7.37
C ALA A 326 21.03 44.79 -6.60
N GLN A 327 20.26 43.71 -6.81
CA GLN A 327 20.44 42.39 -6.20
C GLN A 327 20.99 41.33 -7.18
N ALA A 328 21.18 41.67 -8.46
CA ALA A 328 21.80 40.78 -9.44
C ALA A 328 23.28 40.58 -9.06
N PRO A 329 23.78 39.33 -9.06
CA PRO A 329 25.10 39.04 -8.52
C PRO A 329 26.18 39.61 -9.45
N ARG A 330 26.89 40.65 -8.98
CA ARG A 330 28.33 40.72 -9.24
C ARG A 330 28.88 39.38 -8.75
N GLN A 331 29.44 38.56 -9.63
CA GLN A 331 29.89 37.23 -9.26
C GLN A 331 30.81 37.29 -8.03
N ALA A 332 30.63 36.29 -7.15
CA ALA A 332 31.44 35.99 -5.98
C ALA A 332 31.29 36.94 -4.78
N GLN A 333 30.22 36.74 -4.01
CA GLN A 333 30.35 36.29 -2.62
C GLN A 333 28.98 35.76 -2.17
N SER A 334 28.84 34.44 -2.11
CA SER A 334 27.91 33.82 -1.16
C SER A 334 28.13 34.55 0.16
N ARG A 335 27.10 35.20 0.73
CA ARG A 335 27.17 35.47 2.17
C ARG A 335 27.39 34.11 2.79
N PRO A 336 28.57 33.85 3.39
CA PRO A 336 28.82 32.52 3.90
C PRO A 336 27.70 32.16 4.87
N TRP A 337 27.27 30.90 4.95
CA TRP A 337 26.13 30.49 5.79
C TRP A 337 26.26 30.97 7.25
N TYR A 338 27.49 31.13 7.72
CA TYR A 338 27.84 31.65 9.03
C TYR A 338 27.76 33.18 9.17
N ALA A 339 27.55 33.95 8.10
CA ALA A 339 27.66 35.41 8.07
C ALA A 339 26.64 36.11 8.99
N THR A 340 25.45 35.55 9.13
CA THR A 340 24.37 36.10 9.97
C THR A 340 24.31 35.51 11.38
N GLN A 341 24.96 34.36 11.62
CA GLN A 341 25.01 33.73 12.94
C GLN A 341 25.98 34.47 13.88
N ASN A 342 25.64 34.51 15.17
CA ASN A 342 26.59 34.93 16.18
C ASN A 342 27.66 33.83 16.39
N VAL A 343 28.82 34.21 16.93
CA VAL A 343 29.98 33.29 17.05
C VAL A 343 29.70 32.13 18.01
N ALA A 344 28.86 32.35 19.04
CA ALA A 344 28.53 31.33 20.04
C ALA A 344 27.67 30.20 19.46
N GLU A 345 26.63 30.54 18.69
CA GLU A 345 25.78 29.58 17.97
C GLU A 345 26.58 28.78 16.95
N LEU A 346 27.43 29.48 16.18
CA LEU A 346 28.30 28.86 15.20
C LEU A 346 29.26 27.84 15.84
N LEU A 347 29.83 28.16 17.01
CA LEU A 347 30.69 27.24 17.75
C LEU A 347 29.94 26.00 18.26
N GLN A 348 28.67 26.13 18.67
CA GLN A 348 27.84 24.98 19.04
C GLN A 348 27.56 24.07 17.85
N GLU A 349 27.26 24.65 16.69
CA GLU A 349 27.07 23.90 15.44
C GLU A 349 28.35 23.17 15.02
N CYS A 350 29.52 23.82 15.13
CA CYS A 350 30.81 23.18 14.86
C CYS A 350 31.04 21.96 15.75
N GLN A 351 30.69 22.08 17.03
CA GLN A 351 30.78 20.98 17.99
C GLN A 351 29.81 19.85 17.63
N ALA A 352 28.60 20.15 17.16
CA ALA A 352 27.65 19.15 16.69
C ALA A 352 28.19 18.35 15.49
N HIS A 353 28.77 19.02 14.49
CA HIS A 353 29.44 18.33 13.38
C HIS A 353 30.62 17.45 13.86
N PHE A 354 31.37 17.93 14.84
CA PHE A 354 32.48 17.18 15.43
C PHE A 354 31.99 15.90 16.12
N GLN A 355 30.94 15.98 16.94
CA GLN A 355 30.36 14.83 17.64
C GLN A 355 29.71 13.83 16.68
N ALA A 356 29.10 14.32 15.60
CA ALA A 356 28.55 13.50 14.52
C ALA A 356 29.63 12.84 13.63
N LYS A 357 30.93 12.98 13.96
CA LYS A 357 32.07 12.47 13.17
C LYS A 357 32.13 13.02 11.73
N ARG A 358 31.45 14.13 11.44
CA ARG A 358 31.49 14.84 10.14
C ARG A 358 32.66 15.81 10.09
N LEU A 359 33.88 15.28 10.16
CA LEU A 359 35.08 16.10 10.40
C LEU A 359 35.53 16.89 9.18
N THR A 360 35.73 16.24 8.03
CA THR A 360 36.23 16.86 6.77
C THR A 360 35.46 16.41 5.53
N SER A 361 34.40 15.65 5.71
CA SER A 361 33.51 15.15 4.66
C SER A 361 32.12 14.92 5.23
N GLY A 362 31.08 15.25 4.47
CA GLY A 362 29.67 15.12 4.85
C GLY A 362 28.80 16.04 3.99
N GLN A 363 27.59 15.59 3.61
CA GLN A 363 26.69 16.34 2.73
C GLN A 363 26.04 17.55 3.42
N GLU A 364 25.83 17.48 4.73
CA GLU A 364 25.23 18.54 5.55
C GLU A 364 26.27 19.52 6.15
N GLY A 365 27.51 19.53 5.64
CA GLY A 365 28.59 20.36 6.17
C GLY A 365 29.53 19.63 7.13
N THR A 366 30.68 20.25 7.44
CA THR A 366 31.78 19.63 8.19
C THR A 366 32.27 20.50 9.34
N ALA A 367 32.81 19.85 10.38
CA ALA A 367 33.42 20.54 11.52
C ALA A 367 34.61 21.40 11.08
N LEU A 368 35.40 20.96 10.10
CA LEU A 368 36.52 21.72 9.55
C LEU A 368 36.03 23.04 8.91
N ASP A 369 34.99 22.98 8.08
CA ASP A 369 34.46 24.16 7.41
C ASP A 369 33.82 25.14 8.41
N CYS A 370 33.14 24.61 9.42
CA CYS A 370 32.54 25.39 10.50
C CYS A 370 33.59 26.11 11.37
N TYR A 371 34.64 25.43 11.87
CA TYR A 371 35.65 26.13 12.66
C TYR A 371 36.45 27.15 11.84
N ARG A 372 36.67 26.90 10.54
CA ARG A 372 37.24 27.90 9.62
C ARG A 372 36.32 29.10 9.43
N ALA A 373 35.01 28.88 9.40
CA ALA A 373 34.02 29.93 9.36
C ALA A 373 34.07 30.84 10.60
N VAL A 374 34.20 30.27 11.79
CA VAL A 374 34.42 31.03 13.04
C VAL A 374 35.69 31.87 12.95
N LEU A 375 36.81 31.29 12.51
CA LEU A 375 38.09 32.02 12.40
C LEU A 375 38.10 33.11 11.34
N LYS A 376 37.22 33.03 10.33
CA LYS A 376 37.02 34.14 9.39
C LYS A 376 36.30 35.33 10.02
N LYS A 377 35.49 35.10 11.06
CA LYS A 377 34.85 36.17 11.85
C LYS A 377 35.75 36.68 12.97
N GLU A 378 36.37 35.77 13.70
CA GLU A 378 37.27 36.04 14.81
C GLU A 378 38.57 35.25 14.64
N PRO A 379 39.59 35.80 13.95
CA PRO A 379 40.84 35.09 13.66
C PRO A 379 41.59 34.54 14.87
N GLY A 380 41.35 35.09 16.07
CA GLY A 380 41.95 34.67 17.33
C GLY A 380 41.03 33.84 18.25
N ASN A 381 39.86 33.39 17.76
CA ASN A 381 38.92 32.66 18.60
C ASN A 381 39.53 31.34 19.12
N ARG A 382 39.72 31.27 20.44
CA ARG A 382 40.43 30.16 21.08
C ARG A 382 39.68 28.83 20.94
N ASP A 383 38.36 28.85 20.92
CA ASP A 383 37.55 27.63 20.86
C ASP A 383 37.53 27.04 19.45
N ALA A 384 37.52 27.87 18.42
CA ALA A 384 37.68 27.40 17.04
C ALA A 384 39.08 26.83 16.77
N LEU A 385 40.14 27.46 17.29
CA LEU A 385 41.51 26.91 17.21
C LEU A 385 41.62 25.56 17.93
N LYS A 386 41.04 25.43 19.13
CA LYS A 386 40.96 24.15 19.85
C LYS A 386 40.16 23.10 19.07
N GLY A 387 39.07 23.49 18.42
CA GLY A 387 38.27 22.61 17.56
C GLY A 387 39.07 22.03 16.41
N LEU A 388 39.83 22.85 15.68
CA LEU A 388 40.74 22.38 14.62
C LEU A 388 41.83 21.45 15.16
N GLN A 389 42.42 21.76 16.31
CA GLN A 389 43.37 20.87 16.98
C GLN A 389 42.75 19.54 17.41
N ALA A 390 41.48 19.53 17.82
CA ALA A 390 40.78 18.30 18.16
C ALA A 390 40.54 17.42 16.93
N ILE A 391 40.24 18.02 15.77
CA ILE A 391 40.13 17.30 14.49
C ILE A 391 41.49 16.70 14.10
N GLU A 392 42.57 17.48 14.23
CA GLU A 392 43.94 17.03 13.98
C GLU A 392 44.29 15.81 14.83
N LYS A 393 44.06 15.88 16.14
CA LYS A 393 44.29 14.78 17.09
C LYS A 393 43.47 13.54 16.75
N ARG A 394 42.21 13.71 16.31
CA ARG A 394 41.34 12.58 15.95
C ARG A 394 41.87 11.83 14.73
N TYR A 395 42.28 12.53 13.67
CA TYR A 395 42.86 11.88 12.50
C TYR A 395 44.20 11.23 12.77
N LYS A 396 45.05 11.85 13.61
CA LYS A 396 46.28 11.23 14.07
C LYS A 396 45.99 9.88 14.76
N ALA A 397 45.09 9.87 15.75
CA ALA A 397 44.76 8.66 16.49
C ALA A 397 44.18 7.55 15.58
N TRP A 398 43.33 7.91 14.62
CA TRP A 398 42.81 6.96 13.63
C TRP A 398 43.88 6.41 12.68
N ALA A 399 44.84 7.24 12.27
CA ALA A 399 45.97 6.78 11.47
C ALA A 399 46.88 5.83 12.27
N GLU A 400 47.17 6.14 13.53
CA GLU A 400 47.97 5.28 14.42
C GLU A 400 47.26 3.95 14.70
N THR A 401 45.95 3.98 14.94
CA THR A 401 45.14 2.76 15.11
C THR A 401 45.15 1.92 13.83
N ALA A 402 44.95 2.54 12.67
CA ALA A 402 44.97 1.83 11.39
C ALA A 402 46.36 1.25 11.05
N LEU A 403 47.45 1.88 11.51
CA LEU A 403 48.81 1.33 11.41
C LEU A 403 48.94 0.06 12.27
N GLN A 404 48.47 0.09 13.52
CA GLN A 404 48.48 -1.09 14.42
C GLN A 404 47.64 -2.24 13.85
N GLU A 405 46.54 -1.92 13.18
CA GLU A 405 45.65 -2.90 12.54
C GLU A 405 46.13 -3.39 11.16
N ASN A 406 47.32 -2.95 10.68
CA ASN A 406 47.84 -3.25 9.33
C ASN A 406 46.86 -2.91 8.19
N LYS A 407 46.21 -1.73 8.24
CA LYS A 407 45.26 -1.24 7.22
C LYS A 407 45.84 -0.04 6.45
N PRO A 408 46.82 -0.24 5.56
CA PRO A 408 47.57 0.86 4.92
C PRO A 408 46.70 1.82 4.10
N ASP A 409 45.62 1.35 3.47
CA ASP A 409 44.72 2.22 2.71
C ASP A 409 43.94 3.19 3.60
N LYS A 410 43.53 2.76 4.79
CA LYS A 410 42.89 3.65 5.77
C LYS A 410 43.88 4.69 6.31
N VAL A 411 45.13 4.30 6.53
CA VAL A 411 46.20 5.22 6.95
C VAL A 411 46.39 6.32 5.89
N LYS A 412 46.44 5.98 4.60
CA LYS A 412 46.53 6.97 3.49
C LYS A 412 45.37 7.97 3.52
N VAL A 413 44.14 7.48 3.70
CA VAL A 413 42.94 8.33 3.78
C VAL A 413 43.01 9.27 4.99
N PHE A 414 43.41 8.77 6.17
CA PHE A 414 43.52 9.60 7.37
C PHE A 414 44.65 10.63 7.26
N ILE A 415 45.80 10.29 6.68
CA ILE A 415 46.88 11.26 6.39
C ILE A 415 46.40 12.34 5.42
N ALA A 416 45.65 11.97 4.37
CA ALA A 416 45.11 12.94 3.42
C ALA A 416 44.12 13.91 4.09
N ASN A 417 43.24 13.41 4.95
CA ASN A 417 42.29 14.26 5.69
C ASN A 417 42.98 15.11 6.77
N LEU A 418 43.99 14.57 7.46
CA LEU A 418 44.85 15.34 8.37
C LEU A 418 45.54 16.51 7.66
N LYS A 419 46.07 16.28 6.45
CA LYS A 419 46.68 17.32 5.61
C LYS A 419 45.67 18.41 5.22
N LYS A 420 44.40 18.07 4.98
CA LYS A 420 43.33 19.06 4.72
C LYS A 420 43.08 19.96 5.92
N VAL A 421 43.20 19.43 7.14
CA VAL A 421 42.96 20.17 8.39
C VAL A 421 44.14 21.08 8.69
N ASN A 422 45.35 20.51 8.74
CA ASN A 422 46.59 21.22 9.00
C ASN A 422 47.72 20.68 8.10
N PRO A 423 48.04 21.37 6.99
CA PRO A 423 49.11 20.96 6.08
C PRO A 423 50.50 20.90 6.73
N ASN A 424 50.70 21.65 7.82
CA ASN A 424 51.97 21.76 8.56
C ASN A 424 51.94 20.97 9.88
N SER A 425 51.02 20.01 10.04
CA SER A 425 50.97 19.17 11.24
C SER A 425 52.27 18.39 11.41
N GLN A 426 52.86 18.47 12.60
CA GLN A 426 54.05 17.71 12.98
C GLN A 426 53.82 16.19 12.94
N SER A 427 52.56 15.75 12.92
CA SER A 427 52.19 14.33 12.88
C SER A 427 52.27 13.73 11.47
N LEU A 428 52.31 14.55 10.41
CA LEU A 428 52.27 14.05 9.03
C LEU A 428 53.52 13.28 8.61
N ALA A 429 54.71 13.73 9.00
CA ALA A 429 55.97 13.09 8.63
C ALA A 429 56.14 11.71 9.31
N PRO A 430 55.99 11.58 10.65
CA PRO A 430 56.05 10.28 11.32
C PRO A 430 55.04 9.26 10.78
N LEU A 431 53.80 9.69 10.49
CA LEU A 431 52.76 8.80 9.97
C LEU A 431 53.07 8.27 8.57
N ARG A 432 53.70 9.07 7.69
CA ARG A 432 54.13 8.63 6.36
C ARG A 432 55.27 7.62 6.45
N GLN A 433 56.27 7.90 7.29
CA GLN A 433 57.38 6.99 7.50
C GLN A 433 56.93 5.63 8.08
N ALA A 434 55.98 5.64 9.02
CA ALA A 434 55.41 4.43 9.57
C ALA A 434 54.59 3.62 8.53
N LEU A 435 53.86 4.31 7.65
CA LEU A 435 53.15 3.68 6.54
C LEU A 435 54.11 2.99 5.56
N GLU A 436 55.18 3.69 5.15
CA GLU A 436 56.21 3.15 4.25
C GLU A 436 56.89 1.91 4.87
N GLY A 437 57.26 1.96 6.15
CA GLY A 437 57.83 0.80 6.85
C GLY A 437 56.89 -0.41 6.91
N THR A 438 55.58 -0.19 7.05
CA THR A 438 54.56 -1.26 7.04
C THR A 438 54.42 -1.88 5.65
N GLN A 439 54.46 -1.06 4.59
CA GLN A 439 54.35 -1.55 3.21
C GLN A 439 55.58 -2.38 2.79
N VAL A 440 56.79 -1.96 3.19
CA VAL A 440 58.03 -2.73 2.92
C VAL A 440 58.01 -4.09 3.63
N GLN A 441 57.51 -4.17 4.87
CA GLN A 441 57.35 -5.44 5.57
C GLN A 441 56.29 -6.35 4.93
N GLN A 442 55.25 -5.77 4.34
CA GLN A 442 54.18 -6.51 3.68
C GLN A 442 54.60 -7.03 2.30
N GLU A 443 55.34 -6.24 1.52
CA GLU A 443 55.96 -6.67 0.25
C GLU A 443 57.06 -7.73 0.46
N ALA A 444 57.84 -7.62 1.54
CA ALA A 444 58.81 -8.66 1.92
C ALA A 444 58.13 -9.99 2.34
N LYS A 445 56.89 -9.93 2.86
CA LYS A 445 56.08 -11.12 3.19
C LYS A 445 55.35 -11.73 1.99
N LEU A 446 55.12 -10.94 0.93
CA LEU A 446 54.38 -11.34 -0.28
C LEU A 446 55.29 -11.66 -1.47
N SER A 447 56.61 -11.43 -1.37
CA SER A 447 57.57 -11.83 -2.39
C SER A 447 57.87 -13.34 -2.29
N PRO A 448 57.82 -14.11 -3.39
CA PRO A 448 58.26 -15.51 -3.39
C PRO A 448 59.78 -15.61 -3.17
N PRO A 449 60.28 -16.70 -2.55
CA PRO A 449 61.72 -16.91 -2.44
C PRO A 449 62.37 -17.00 -3.83
N PRO A 450 63.64 -16.59 -4.00
CA PRO A 450 64.31 -16.63 -5.30
C PRO A 450 64.36 -18.06 -5.84
N PRO A 451 64.29 -18.26 -7.17
CA PRO A 451 64.18 -19.59 -7.76
C PRO A 451 65.40 -20.45 -7.45
N PRO A 452 65.22 -21.78 -7.28
CA PRO A 452 66.34 -22.69 -7.09
C PRO A 452 67.24 -22.70 -8.34
N ALA A 453 68.55 -22.70 -8.13
CA ALA A 453 69.51 -22.93 -9.20
C ALA A 453 69.23 -24.26 -9.90
N ALA A 454 69.27 -24.26 -11.23
CA ALA A 454 69.04 -25.43 -12.07
C ALA A 454 69.95 -26.61 -11.65
N SER A 455 69.33 -27.76 -11.40
CA SER A 455 70.01 -29.03 -11.18
C SER A 455 70.55 -29.57 -12.51
N PRO A 456 71.78 -30.11 -12.57
CA PRO A 456 72.30 -30.70 -13.79
C PRO A 456 71.60 -32.04 -14.06
N THR A 457 71.11 -32.23 -15.27
CA THR A 457 70.62 -33.52 -15.77
C THR A 457 71.80 -34.48 -15.97
N CYS A 458 71.76 -35.67 -15.36
CA CYS A 458 72.75 -36.72 -15.63
C CYS A 458 72.55 -37.23 -17.07
N GLU A 459 73.34 -36.73 -18.03
CA GLU A 459 73.19 -37.04 -19.45
C GLU A 459 73.54 -38.50 -19.82
N ASP A 460 74.25 -39.24 -18.95
CA ASP A 460 74.72 -40.61 -19.22
C ASP A 460 74.18 -41.69 -18.26
N CYS A 461 73.15 -41.38 -17.47
CA CYS A 461 72.57 -42.33 -16.53
C CYS A 461 71.65 -43.36 -17.22
N ASN A 462 71.97 -44.65 -17.11
CA ASN A 462 71.11 -45.77 -17.57
C ASN A 462 70.96 -46.84 -16.48
N CYS A 463 69.72 -47.29 -16.25
CA CYS A 463 69.35 -48.24 -15.20
C CYS A 463 70.17 -49.54 -15.19
N SER A 464 70.47 -50.07 -16.38
CA SER A 464 71.23 -51.33 -16.51
C SER A 464 72.68 -51.19 -16.06
N THR A 465 73.29 -50.04 -16.33
CA THR A 465 74.66 -49.73 -15.92
C THR A 465 74.75 -49.49 -14.40
N LEU A 466 73.77 -48.76 -13.84
CA LEU A 466 73.72 -48.45 -12.41
C LEU A 466 73.43 -49.70 -11.55
N LEU A 467 72.54 -50.59 -12.00
CA LEU A 467 72.32 -51.90 -11.34
C LEU A 467 73.57 -52.77 -11.35
N ARG A 468 74.32 -52.76 -12.46
CA ARG A 468 75.59 -53.49 -12.57
C ARG A 468 76.65 -52.91 -11.63
N GLN A 469 76.73 -51.60 -11.50
CA GLN A 469 77.66 -50.95 -10.57
C GLN A 469 77.34 -51.29 -9.11
N LEU A 470 76.06 -51.27 -8.73
CA LEU A 470 75.60 -51.64 -7.38
C LEU A 470 75.83 -53.13 -7.07
N SER A 471 75.66 -54.02 -8.05
CA SER A 471 75.82 -55.47 -7.85
C SER A 471 77.27 -55.93 -7.83
N VAL A 472 78.18 -55.24 -8.52
CA VAL A 472 79.62 -55.58 -8.52
C VAL A 472 80.36 -54.88 -7.34
N GLY A 473 79.72 -53.91 -6.66
CA GLY A 473 80.22 -53.32 -5.41
C GLY A 473 81.48 -52.45 -5.55
N LEU A 474 81.84 -52.05 -6.77
CA LEU A 474 83.11 -51.38 -7.05
C LEU A 474 83.08 -49.86 -6.78
N LYS A 475 81.90 -49.21 -6.72
CA LYS A 475 81.77 -47.78 -6.36
C LYS A 475 80.33 -47.39 -5.97
N PRO A 476 80.11 -46.62 -4.89
CA PRO A 476 78.78 -46.11 -4.52
C PRO A 476 78.26 -45.08 -5.54
N LEU A 477 76.94 -45.03 -5.73
CA LEU A 477 76.29 -44.07 -6.63
C LEU A 477 76.45 -42.63 -6.13
N THR A 478 76.61 -41.67 -7.05
CA THR A 478 76.53 -40.25 -6.71
C THR A 478 75.11 -39.85 -6.34
N ALA A 479 74.93 -38.66 -5.74
CA ALA A 479 73.60 -38.18 -5.36
C ALA A 479 72.65 -38.08 -6.56
N GLU A 480 73.18 -37.68 -7.72
CA GLU A 480 72.44 -37.54 -8.98
C GLU A 480 72.08 -38.91 -9.58
N GLU A 481 73.02 -39.86 -9.58
CA GLU A 481 72.76 -41.24 -10.05
C GLU A 481 71.76 -41.97 -9.15
N ASN A 482 71.83 -41.74 -7.83
CA ASN A 482 70.91 -42.35 -6.88
C ASN A 482 69.49 -41.79 -7.01
N ASP A 483 69.34 -40.48 -7.22
CA ASP A 483 68.03 -39.87 -7.46
C ASP A 483 67.41 -40.39 -8.77
N PHE A 484 68.21 -40.46 -9.85
CA PHE A 484 67.78 -41.09 -11.09
C PHE A 484 67.40 -42.57 -10.89
N PHE A 485 68.21 -43.34 -10.17
CA PHE A 485 67.92 -44.76 -9.92
C PHE A 485 66.63 -44.97 -9.13
N GLN A 486 66.36 -44.18 -8.10
CA GLN A 486 65.13 -44.30 -7.29
C GLN A 486 63.88 -43.88 -8.07
N ASN A 487 63.99 -42.85 -8.90
CA ASN A 487 62.81 -42.26 -9.55
C ASN A 487 62.50 -42.88 -10.93
N GLN A 488 63.50 -43.43 -11.62
CA GLN A 488 63.37 -43.89 -13.02
C GLN A 488 63.67 -45.37 -13.25
N CYS A 489 64.34 -46.06 -12.31
CA CYS A 489 64.82 -47.43 -12.54
C CYS A 489 64.29 -48.49 -11.57
N ARG A 490 63.73 -48.06 -10.43
CA ARG A 490 63.37 -48.93 -9.31
C ARG A 490 61.96 -49.52 -9.43
#